data_AF-S7SQN8-F1
#
_entry.id   AF-S7SQN8-F1
#
_cell.length_a   1.000
_cell.length_b   1.000
_cell.length_c   1.000
_cell.angle_alpha   90.00
_cell.angle_beta   90.00
_cell.angle_gamma   90.00
#
_symmetry.space_group_name_H-M   'P 1'
#
loop_
_entity.id
_entity.type
_entity.pdbx_description
1 polymer ?
#
loop_
_entity_poly.entity_id
_entity_poly.type
_entity_poly.pdbx_seq_one_letter_code
_entity_poly.pdbx_strand_id
1 'polypeptide(L)'
;MIVVVSINMKEFKIAAGPDIISRGFVYMRESGDLISEAQVLISKHLEKVLERKTNQWSEIKNEITETLAPFLYERTKRRPMILPIIMEI
;
A
#
# COMPACT_ATOMS: atom_id res chain seq x y z
N MET A 1 6.37 0.48 8.72
CA MET A 1 4.95 0.55 8.32
C MET A 1 4.61 -0.70 7.55
N ILE A 2 3.50 -1.35 7.87
CA ILE A 2 3.09 -2.60 7.23
C ILE A 2 1.90 -2.28 6.34
N VAL A 3 1.94 -2.74 5.09
CA VAL A 3 0.84 -2.61 4.14
C VAL A 3 0.35 -4.02 3.84
N VAL A 4 -0.94 -4.30 4.07
CA VAL A 4 -1.53 -5.61 3.85
C VAL A 4 -2.60 -5.49 2.78
N VAL A 5 -2.54 -6.32 1.75
CA VAL A 5 -3.55 -6.37 0.69
C VAL A 5 -3.88 -7.81 0.35
N SER A 6 -5.16 -8.07 0.09
CA SER A 6 -5.63 -9.37 -0.38
C SER A 6 -6.02 -9.25 -1.84
N ILE A 7 -5.44 -10.08 -2.70
CA ILE A 7 -5.60 -10.00 -4.16
C ILE A 7 -6.14 -11.33 -4.67
N ASN A 8 -7.23 -11.26 -5.45
CA ASN A 8 -7.70 -12.36 -6.27
C ASN A 8 -6.97 -12.30 -7.62
N MET A 9 -6.01 -13.21 -7.82
CA MET A 9 -5.18 -13.24 -9.03
C MET A 9 -5.91 -13.80 -10.26
N LYS A 10 -7.02 -14.52 -10.07
CA LYS A 10 -7.84 -15.01 -11.19
C LYS A 10 -8.60 -13.86 -11.85
N GLU A 11 -9.07 -12.93 -11.04
CA GLU A 11 -9.84 -11.77 -11.49
C GLU A 11 -8.99 -10.51 -11.67
N PHE A 12 -7.73 -10.52 -11.23
CA PHE A 12 -6.87 -9.34 -11.13
C PHE A 12 -7.56 -8.21 -10.37
N LYS A 13 -8.05 -8.51 -9.17
CA LYS A 13 -8.76 -7.54 -8.32
C LYS A 13 -8.28 -7.59 -6.88
N ILE A 14 -8.31 -6.42 -6.24
CA ILE A 14 -8.19 -6.32 -4.79
C ILE A 14 -9.47 -6.91 -4.20
N ALA A 15 -9.32 -7.98 -3.42
CA ALA A 15 -10.42 -8.61 -2.72
C ALA A 15 -10.62 -8.01 -1.31
N ALA A 16 -9.55 -7.52 -0.67
CA ALA A 16 -9.62 -6.76 0.59
C ALA A 16 -8.37 -5.89 0.82
N GLY A 17 -8.51 -4.83 1.62
CA GLY A 17 -7.47 -3.82 1.86
C GLY A 17 -7.42 -2.75 0.76
N PRO A 18 -6.31 -2.00 0.61
CA PRO A 18 -5.06 -2.08 1.36
C PRO A 18 -5.17 -1.52 2.80
N ASP A 19 -4.76 -2.31 3.79
CA ASP A 19 -4.71 -1.91 5.19
C ASP A 19 -3.30 -1.49 5.61
N ILE A 20 -3.18 -0.32 6.23
CA ILE A 20 -1.89 0.24 6.63
C ILE A 20 -1.78 0.28 8.15
N ILE A 21 -0.79 -0.45 8.67
CA ILE A 21 -0.49 -0.50 10.10
C ILE A 21 0.84 0.22 10.37
N SER A 22 0.76 1.32 11.09
CA SER A 22 1.93 2.06 11.58
C SER A 22 2.31 1.58 12.97
N ARG A 23 3.45 0.88 13.11
CA ARG A 23 4.11 0.65 14.41
C ARG A 23 5.27 1.63 14.57
N GLY A 24 5.15 2.61 15.46
CA GLY A 24 6.24 3.53 15.84
C GLY A 24 6.59 4.65 14.85
N PHE A 25 5.93 4.74 13.70
CA PHE A 25 6.20 5.79 12.71
C PHE A 25 5.30 7.03 12.87
N VAL A 26 4.03 6.81 13.22
CA VAL A 26 3.05 7.88 13.46
C VAL A 26 2.10 7.49 14.59
N TYR A 27 1.83 8.42 15.51
CA TYR A 27 0.85 8.22 16.59
C TYR A 27 -0.55 8.34 15.99
N MET A 28 -1.35 7.27 16.01
CA MET A 28 -2.63 7.17 15.27
C MET A 28 -3.66 8.28 15.56
N ARG A 29 -3.51 9.04 16.66
CA ARG A 29 -4.45 10.13 17.01
C ARG A 29 -4.31 11.40 16.17
N GLU A 30 -3.15 11.68 15.59
CA GLU A 30 -2.89 12.92 14.83
C GLU A 30 -2.68 12.68 13.33
N SER A 31 -2.80 11.42 12.88
CA SER A 31 -2.40 11.05 11.51
C SER A 31 -3.31 10.04 10.85
N GLY A 32 -4.55 9.93 11.34
CA GLY A 32 -5.60 9.17 10.66
C GLY A 32 -5.78 9.62 9.21
N ASP A 33 -5.76 10.93 8.97
CA ASP A 33 -5.89 11.51 7.63
C ASP A 33 -4.74 11.10 6.71
N LEU A 34 -3.49 11.15 7.20
CA LEU A 34 -2.30 10.72 6.43
C LEU A 34 -2.42 9.24 6.02
N ILE A 35 -2.84 8.38 6.95
CA ILE A 35 -3.01 6.95 6.68
C ILE A 35 -4.15 6.70 5.71
N SER A 36 -5.28 7.39 5.87
CA SER A 36 -6.42 7.30 4.97
C SER A 36 -6.05 7.75 3.55
N GLU A 37 -5.34 8.87 3.41
CA GLU A 37 -4.81 9.34 2.12
C GLU A 37 -3.87 8.31 1.49
N ALA A 38 -2.97 7.72 2.29
CA ALA A 38 -2.05 6.67 1.85
C ALA A 38 -2.80 5.42 1.36
N GLN A 39 -3.87 5.01 2.06
CA GLN A 39 -4.72 3.88 1.65
C GLN A 39 -5.41 4.16 0.32
N VAL A 40 -6.01 5.34 0.15
CA VAL A 40 -6.68 5.74 -1.09
C VAL A 40 -5.67 5.81 -2.26
N LEU A 41 -4.48 6.36 -2.01
CA LEU A 41 -3.41 6.43 -2.99
C LEU A 41 -3.00 5.03 -3.49
N ILE A 42 -2.73 4.10 -2.56
CA ILE A 42 -2.30 2.74 -2.93
C ILE A 42 -3.43 1.94 -3.57
N SER A 43 -4.68 2.07 -3.10
CA SER A 43 -5.82 1.37 -3.71
C SER A 43 -5.96 1.74 -5.18
N LYS A 44 -6.00 3.04 -5.49
CA LYS A 44 -6.12 3.55 -6.87
C LYS A 44 -4.93 3.16 -7.75
N HIS A 45 -3.74 3.10 -7.17
CA HIS A 45 -2.54 2.70 -7.92
C HIS A 45 -2.55 1.21 -8.22
N LEU A 46 -2.85 0.38 -7.22
CA LEU A 46 -2.91 -1.07 -7.39
C LEU A 46 -4.01 -1.51 -8.34
N GLU A 47 -5.17 -0.85 -8.35
CA GLU A 47 -6.21 -1.08 -9.36
C GLU A 47 -5.65 -0.95 -10.79
N LYS A 48 -4.88 0.11 -11.07
CA LYS A 48 -4.26 0.32 -12.39
C LYS A 48 -3.17 -0.71 -12.70
N VAL A 49 -2.41 -1.14 -11.70
CA VAL A 49 -1.38 -2.19 -11.87
C VAL A 49 -2.04 -3.52 -12.21
N LEU A 50 -3.14 -3.87 -11.53
CA LEU A 50 -3.87 -5.10 -11.77
C LEU A 50 -4.63 -5.10 -13.10
N GLU A 51 -5.15 -3.96 -13.54
CA GLU A 51 -5.74 -3.79 -14.88
C GLU A 51 -4.75 -4.13 -16.01
N ARG A 52 -3.45 -3.92 -15.80
CA ARG A 52 -2.38 -4.31 -16.73
C ARG A 52 -2.10 -5.81 -16.74
N LYS A 53 -2.82 -6.59 -15.93
CA LYS A 53 -2.62 -8.03 -15.71
C LYS A 53 -1.24 -8.39 -15.18
N THR A 54 -0.63 -7.49 -14.40
CA THR A 54 0.60 -7.78 -13.65
C THR A 54 0.32 -8.91 -12.66
N ASN A 55 0.99 -10.05 -12.83
CA ASN A 55 0.81 -11.24 -11.98
C ASN A 55 2.04 -11.55 -11.11
N GLN A 56 3.07 -10.72 -11.16
CA GLN A 56 4.29 -10.92 -10.39
C GLN A 56 4.17 -10.26 -9.02
N TRP A 57 4.21 -11.08 -7.95
CA TRP A 57 4.15 -10.58 -6.57
C TRP A 57 5.27 -9.60 -6.23
N SER A 58 6.46 -9.78 -6.79
CA SER A 58 7.60 -8.87 -6.62
C SER A 58 7.30 -7.48 -7.18
N GLU A 59 6.69 -7.41 -8.36
CA GLU A 59 6.33 -6.15 -9.01
C GLU A 59 5.26 -5.42 -8.21
N ILE A 60 4.20 -6.11 -7.77
CA ILE A 60 3.15 -5.52 -6.93
C ILE A 60 3.72 -4.97 -5.62
N LYS A 61 4.64 -5.70 -4.97
CA LYS A 61 5.33 -5.24 -3.75
C LYS A 61 6.19 -4.00 -4.00
N ASN A 62 6.88 -3.95 -5.14
CA ASN A 62 7.68 -2.80 -5.52
C ASN A 62 6.80 -1.57 -5.78
N GLU A 63 5.72 -1.74 -6.54
CA GLU A 63 4.75 -0.67 -6.83
C GLU A 63 4.16 -0.05 -5.57
N ILE A 64 3.83 -0.88 -4.56
CA ILE A 64 3.40 -0.37 -3.24
C ILE A 64 4.50 0.49 -2.62
N THR A 65 5.74 0.03 -2.62
CA THR A 65 6.86 0.71 -1.96
C THR A 65 7.23 2.00 -2.68
N GLU A 66 7.34 1.98 -4.00
CA GLU A 66 7.71 3.11 -4.84
C GLU A 66 6.65 4.21 -4.87
N THR A 67 5.38 3.84 -4.69
CA THR A 67 4.28 4.81 -4.59
C THR A 67 4.23 5.45 -3.21
N LEU A 68 4.40 4.66 -2.14
CA LEU A 68 4.18 5.12 -0.77
C LEU A 68 5.37 5.88 -0.19
N ALA A 69 6.60 5.47 -0.53
CA ALA A 69 7.82 6.09 -0.03
C ALA A 69 7.90 7.61 -0.31
N PRO A 70 7.68 8.11 -1.55
CA PRO A 70 7.71 9.54 -1.84
C PRO A 70 6.56 10.29 -1.15
N PHE A 71 5.35 9.73 -1.14
CA PHE A 71 4.20 10.33 -0.45
C PHE A 71 4.47 10.56 1.04
N LEU A 72 4.97 9.53 1.74
CA LEU A 72 5.29 9.64 3.16
C LEU A 72 6.43 10.64 3.40
N TYR A 73 7.45 10.66 2.54
CA TYR A 73 8.54 11.61 2.66
C TYR A 73 8.07 13.06 2.45
N GLU A 74 7.20 13.29 1.47
CA GLU A 74 6.65 14.63 1.20
C GLU A 74 5.90 15.18 2.41
N ARG A 75 5.02 14.36 2.99
CA ARG A 75 4.14 14.74 4.11
C ARG A 75 4.83 14.78 5.47
N THR A 76 5.81 13.91 5.71
CA THR A 76 6.41 13.73 7.06
C THR A 76 7.89 14.09 7.14
N LYS A 77 8.57 14.27 6.00
CA LYS A 77 10.03 14.41 5.89
C LYS A 77 10.81 13.24 6.50
N ARG A 78 10.19 12.07 6.61
CA ARG A 78 10.81 10.83 7.11
C ARG A 78 10.71 9.71 6.09
N ARG A 79 11.62 8.74 6.18
CA ARG A 79 11.67 7.55 5.32
C ARG A 79 11.45 6.28 6.15
N PRO A 80 10.20 5.93 6.46
CA PRO A 80 9.93 4.68 7.17
C PRO A 80 10.26 3.47 6.29
N MET A 81 10.65 2.37 6.93
CA MET A 81 10.63 1.07 6.28
C MET A 81 9.17 0.69 5.96
N ILE A 82 8.91 0.34 4.70
CA ILE A 82 7.61 -0.12 4.21
C ILE A 82 7.71 -1.62 3.95
N LEU A 83 6.84 -2.41 4.57
CA LEU A 83 6.78 -3.86 4.42
C LEU A 83 5.43 -4.25 3.81
N PRO A 84 5.36 -4.50 2.49
CA PRO A 84 4.16 -4.98 1.82
C PRO A 84 3.97 -6.49 2.02
N ILE A 85 2.77 -6.88 2.46
CA ILE A 85 2.30 -8.25 2.63
C ILE A 85 1.12 -8.44 1.70
N ILE A 86 1.21 -9.45 0.83
CA ILE A 86 0.15 -9.79 -0.10
C ILE A 86 -0.40 -11.16 0.28
N MET A 87 -1.71 -11.23 0.43
CA MET A 87 -2.46 -12.47 0.60
C MET A 87 -3.15 -12.82 -0.72
N GLU A 88 -2.91 -14.03 -1.22
CA GLU A 88 -3.63 -14.57 -2.36
C GLU A 88 -4.89 -15.27 -1.87
N ILE A 89 -6.04 -14.99 -2.51
CA ILE A 89 -7.34 -15.61 -2.23
C ILE A 89 -8.01 -16.11 -3.50
#